data_AF-A0A6D0F6X5-F1
#
_entry.id   AF-A0A6D0F6X5-F1
#
_cell.length_a   1.000
_cell.length_b   1.000
_cell.length_c   1.000
_cell.angle_alpha   90.00
_cell.angle_beta   90.00
_cell.angle_gamma   90.00
#
_symmetry.space_group_name_H-M   'P 1'
#
loop_
_entity.id
_entity.type
_entity.pdbx_description
1 polymer ?
#
loop_
_entity_poly.entity_id
_entity_poly.type
_entity_poly.pdbx_seq_one_letter_code
_entity_poly.pdbx_strand_id
1 'polypeptide(L)' 'MSVMLQSLNNIRTLRAMAREFSIDVLEEMLE' A
#
# COMPACT_ATOMS: atom_id res chain seq x y z
N MET A 1 3.04 -1.94 17.21
CA MET A 1 2.63 -1.57 15.84
C MET A 1 3.17 -0.17 15.57
N SER A 2 4.05 0.02 14.59
CA SER A 2 4.59 1.37 14.30
C SER A 2 3.47 2.28 13.76
N VAL A 3 3.61 3.59 13.95
CA VAL A 3 2.63 4.62 13.48
C VAL A 3 2.43 4.51 11.96
N MET A 4 3.49 4.17 11.22
CA MET A 4 3.46 3.95 9.77
C MET A 4 2.68 2.68 9.38
N LEU A 5 2.76 1.61 10.16
CA LEU A 5 1.95 0.41 9.95
C LEU A 5 0.46 0.66 10.23
N GLN A 6 0.12 1.59 11.12
CA GLN A 6 -1.28 1.99 11.34
C GLN A 6 -1.85 2.80 10.18
N SER A 7 -1.09 3.69 9.56
CA SER A 7 -1.57 4.45 8.38
C SER A 7 -1.80 3.55 7.17
N LEU A 8 -1.01 2.47 7.04
CA LEU A 8 -1.16 1.43 6.02
C LEU A 8 -2.34 0.47 6.28
N ASN A 9 -2.81 0.34 7.54
CA ASN A 9 -3.99 -0.46 7.88
C ASN A 9 -5.32 0.19 7.47
N ASN A 10 -5.29 1.40 6.92
CA ASN A 10 -6.45 2.02 6.31
C ASN A 10 -6.48 1.72 4.81
N ILE A 11 -7.41 0.86 4.40
CA ILE A 11 -7.57 0.46 3.00
C ILE A 11 -7.80 1.64 2.05
N ARG A 12 -8.31 2.78 2.52
CA ARG A 12 -8.46 3.99 1.70
C ARG A 12 -7.12 4.66 1.44
N THR A 13 -6.26 4.75 2.46
CA THR A 13 -4.91 5.31 2.36
C THR A 13 -4.02 4.41 1.50
N LEU A 14 -4.07 3.10 1.73
CA LEU A 14 -3.34 2.12 0.93
C LEU A 14 -3.70 2.21 -0.56
N ARG A 15 -5.00 2.28 -0.88
CA ARG A 15 -5.46 2.48 -2.28
C ARG A 15 -5.04 3.82 -2.89
N ALA A 16 -4.91 4.87 -2.09
CA ALA A 16 -4.45 6.16 -2.59
C ALA A 16 -2.98 6.09 -3.01
N MET A 17 -2.13 5.51 -2.16
CA MET A 17 -0.69 5.33 -2.45
C MET A 17 -0.46 4.34 -3.59
N ALA A 18 -1.22 3.25 -3.65
CA ALA A 18 -1.09 2.23 -4.70
C ALA A 18 -1.31 2.78 -6.12
N ARG A 19 -2.03 3.91 -6.28
CA ARG A 19 -2.23 4.54 -7.59
C ARG A 19 -0.97 5.17 -8.18
N GLU A 20 0.09 5.36 -7.38
CA GLU A 20 1.36 5.92 -7.82
C GLU A 20 2.35 4.85 -8.32
N PHE A 21 2.00 3.57 -8.22
CA PHE A 21 2.83 2.43 -8.63
C PHE A 21 2.25 1.73 -9.86
N SER A 22 3.10 1.07 -10.65
CA SER A 22 2.64 0.19 -11.73
C SER A 22 2.04 -1.10 -11.17
N ILE A 23 1.20 -1.76 -11.97
CA ILE A 23 0.59 -3.04 -11.59
C ILE A 23 1.68 -4.09 -11.30
N ASP A 24 2.71 -4.18 -12.15
CA ASP A 24 3.80 -5.15 -11.98
C ASP A 24 4.52 -5.00 -10.62
N VAL A 25 4.74 -3.76 -10.17
CA VAL A 25 5.36 -3.48 -8.85
C VAL A 25 4.42 -3.84 -7.71
N LEU A 26 3.11 -3.59 -7.87
CA LEU A 26 2.11 -3.99 -6.88
C LEU A 26 1.97 -5.51 -6.77
N GLU A 27 2.11 -6.24 -7.88
CA GLU A 27 2.11 -7.70 -7.90
C GLU A 27 3.35 -8.27 -7.17
N GLU A 28 4.54 -7.72 -7.39
CA GLU A 28 5.76 -8.11 -6.66
C GLU A 28 5.63 -7.87 -5.14
N MET A 29 4.95 -6.80 -4.71
CA MET A 29 4.72 -6.53 -3.29
C MET A 29 3.72 -7.48 -2.61
N LEU A 30 2.91 -8.20 -3.40
CA LEU A 30 1.90 -9.14 -2.90
C LEU A 30 2.41 -10.58 -2.79
N GLU A 31 3.45 -10.94 -3.54
CA GLU A 31 4.18 -12.22 -3.42
C GLU A 31 5.04 -12.28 -2.14
#